data_AF-A0A0F9N008-F1
#
_entry.id   AF-A0A0F9N008-F1
#
_cell.length_a   1.000
_cell.length_b   1.000
_cell.length_c   1.000
_cell.angle_alpha   90.00
_cell.angle_beta   90.00
_cell.angle_gamma   90.00
#
_symmetry.space_group_name_H-M   'P 1'
#
loop_
_entity.id
_entity.type
_entity.pdbx_description
1 polymer ?
#
loop_
_entity_poly.entity_id
_entity_poly.type
_entity_poly.pdbx_seq_one_letter_code
_entity_poly.pdbx_strand_id
1 'polypeptide(L)'
;MNRKVISVRKYKIGYEVRSEEVALDDERVIMKSAYNLDGHYIGNSVDAHRLVVQRGIMPELRPSADGECYGSVCSIGFNEAEQKWYGWSHRAIFGFGIGHKIKKGDVCASSGWTPEYLAEHPEEDQSLPIGFKAKTIDDAKMMAVAFAEGVS
;
A
#
# COMPACT_ATOMS: atom_id res chain seq x y z
N MET A 1 -6.87 -18.21 -11.72
CA MET A 1 -5.59 -18.89 -11.37
C MET A 1 -5.88 -19.83 -10.21
N ASN A 2 -5.67 -21.14 -10.37
CA ASN A 2 -5.92 -22.09 -9.29
C ASN A 2 -4.69 -22.10 -8.37
N ARG A 3 -4.87 -21.76 -7.09
CA ARG A 3 -3.77 -21.70 -6.10
C ARG A 3 -4.05 -22.68 -4.98
N LYS A 4 -3.06 -23.48 -4.61
CA LYS A 4 -3.13 -24.39 -3.47
C LYS A 4 -2.09 -24.00 -2.44
N VAL A 5 -2.52 -23.60 -1.25
CA VAL A 5 -1.61 -23.34 -0.14
C VAL A 5 -1.00 -24.66 0.33
N ILE A 6 0.32 -24.75 0.28
CA ILE A 6 1.11 -25.91 0.72
C ILE A 6 1.48 -25.76 2.19
N SER A 7 1.93 -24.56 2.58
CA SER A 7 2.35 -24.27 3.95
C SER A 7 2.17 -22.80 4.28
N VAL A 8 2.01 -22.51 5.57
CA VAL A 8 1.90 -21.15 6.12
C VAL A 8 2.88 -21.01 7.27
N ARG A 9 3.72 -19.98 7.21
CA ARG A 9 4.60 -19.57 8.31
C ARG A 9 4.15 -18.21 8.84
N LYS A 10 3.61 -18.18 10.05
CA LYS A 10 3.20 -16.95 10.73
C LYS A 10 4.36 -16.38 11.54
N TYR A 11 4.59 -15.07 11.42
CA TYR A 11 5.58 -14.35 12.21
C TYR A 11 4.88 -13.52 13.28
N LYS A 12 5.45 -13.51 14.50
CA LYS A 12 4.90 -12.76 15.63
C LYS A 12 4.83 -11.24 15.39
N ILE A 13 5.59 -10.74 14.41
CA ILE A 13 5.69 -9.33 14.06
C ILE A 13 4.58 -8.86 13.09
N GLY A 14 3.54 -9.67 12.84
CA GLY A 14 2.33 -9.19 12.18
C GLY A 14 2.19 -9.52 10.68
N TYR A 15 2.88 -10.54 10.19
CA TYR A 15 2.68 -11.04 8.82
C TYR A 15 2.88 -12.55 8.72
N GLU A 16 2.39 -13.14 7.64
CA GLU A 16 2.60 -14.55 7.33
C GLU A 16 3.17 -14.73 5.91
N VAL A 17 3.89 -15.82 5.70
CA VAL A 17 4.37 -16.24 4.39
C VAL A 17 3.70 -17.56 4.03
N ARG A 18 3.02 -17.59 2.88
CA ARG A 18 2.40 -18.79 2.32
C ARG A 18 3.29 -19.32 1.20
N SER A 19 3.54 -20.63 1.19
CA SER A 19 4.06 -21.31 0.01
C SER A 19 2.87 -21.88 -0.76
N GLU A 20 2.70 -21.45 -2.01
CA GLU A 20 1.54 -21.75 -2.83
C GLU A 20 1.98 -22.48 -4.11
N GLU A 21 1.32 -23.59 -4.43
CA GLU A 21 1.42 -24.18 -5.76
C GLU A 21 0.51 -23.37 -6.69
N VAL A 22 1.10 -22.80 -7.74
CA VAL A 22 0.40 -22.03 -8.77
C VAL A 22 0.54 -22.79 -10.08
N ALA A 23 -0.59 -23.11 -10.69
CA ALA A 23 -0.63 -23.64 -12.05
C ALA A 23 -0.50 -22.46 -13.03
N LEU A 24 0.54 -22.51 -13.86
CA LEU A 24 0.82 -21.56 -14.92
C LEU A 24 0.93 -22.38 -16.20
N ASP A 25 -0.16 -22.37 -16.97
CA ASP A 25 -0.39 -23.29 -18.09
C ASP A 25 -0.24 -24.76 -17.66
N ASP A 26 0.70 -25.50 -18.27
CA ASP A 26 0.98 -26.91 -17.97
C ASP A 26 2.05 -27.10 -16.87
N GLU A 27 2.63 -26.00 -16.36
CA GLU A 27 3.66 -26.04 -15.33
C GLU A 27 3.11 -25.71 -13.94
N ARG A 28 3.71 -26.33 -12.92
CA ARG A 28 3.41 -26.07 -11.51
C ARG A 28 4.62 -25.46 -10.85
N VAL A 29 4.46 -24.23 -10.37
CA VAL A 29 5.51 -23.50 -9.67
C VAL A 29 5.13 -23.27 -8.22
N ILE A 30 6.12 -23.34 -7.33
CA ILE A 30 5.94 -23.00 -5.92
C ILE A 30 6.30 -21.53 -5.73
N MET A 31 5.32 -20.71 -5.40
CA MET A 31 5.49 -19.29 -5.12
C MET A 31 5.45 -19.03 -3.61
N LYS A 32 6.29 -18.10 -3.13
CA LYS A 32 6.26 -17.63 -1.74
C LYS A 32 5.71 -16.21 -1.68
N SER A 33 4.51 -16.10 -1.14
CA SER A 33 3.75 -14.85 -1.02
C SER A 33 3.66 -14.45 0.44
N ALA A 34 3.77 -13.16 0.75
CA ALA A 34 3.60 -12.62 2.08
C ALA A 34 2.27 -11.89 2.20
N TYR A 35 1.62 -12.02 3.36
CA TYR A 35 0.32 -11.44 3.67
C TYR A 35 0.31 -10.82 5.06
N ASN A 36 -0.48 -9.76 5.25
CA ASN A 36 -0.77 -9.22 6.56
C ASN A 36 -1.70 -10.20 7.33
N LEU A 37 -2.00 -9.92 8.60
CA LEU A 37 -2.84 -10.81 9.42
C LEU A 37 -4.30 -10.88 8.96
N ASP A 38 -4.77 -9.90 8.19
CA ASP A 38 -6.10 -9.87 7.59
C ASP A 38 -6.16 -10.65 6.26
N GLY A 39 -5.01 -11.14 5.77
CA GLY A 39 -4.91 -11.90 4.53
C GLY A 39 -4.69 -11.06 3.27
N HIS A 40 -4.37 -9.78 3.41
CA HIS A 40 -4.02 -8.89 2.30
C HIS A 40 -2.58 -9.09 1.85
N TYR A 41 -2.35 -9.10 0.54
CA TYR A 41 -1.04 -9.38 -0.07
C TYR A 41 -0.07 -8.23 0.19
N ILE A 42 1.12 -8.53 0.70
CA ILE A 42 2.18 -7.54 0.93
C ILE A 42 3.17 -7.52 -0.24
N GLY A 43 3.44 -8.68 -0.83
CA GLY A 43 4.55 -8.89 -1.75
C GLY A 43 5.16 -10.27 -1.57
N ASN A 44 6.42 -10.45 -1.96
CA ASN A 44 7.15 -11.68 -1.63
C ASN A 44 7.71 -11.63 -0.18
N SER A 45 8.38 -12.69 0.26
CA SER A 45 8.95 -12.76 1.61
C SER A 45 10.04 -11.72 1.90
N VAL A 46 10.77 -11.27 0.86
CA VAL A 46 11.82 -10.25 0.99
C VAL A 46 11.19 -8.87 1.17
N ASP A 47 10.13 -8.56 0.41
CA ASP A 47 9.38 -7.31 0.53
C ASP A 47 8.79 -7.16 1.93
N ALA A 48 8.11 -8.20 2.43
CA ALA A 48 7.54 -8.20 3.76
C ALA A 48 8.61 -8.06 4.85
N HIS A 49 9.75 -8.74 4.72
CA HIS A 49 10.86 -8.56 5.65
C HIS A 49 11.39 -7.12 5.64
N ARG A 50 11.55 -6.51 4.46
CA ARG A 50 12.00 -5.12 4.32
C ARG A 50 11.02 -4.12 4.92
N LEU A 51 9.73 -4.27 4.66
CA LEU A 51 8.70 -3.35 5.17
C LEU A 51 8.51 -3.52 6.67
N VAL A 52 8.25 -4.75 7.12
CA VAL A 52 7.83 -5.02 8.50
C VAL A 52 9.01 -5.04 9.46
N VAL A 53 10.07 -5.79 9.13
CA VAL A 53 11.18 -6.02 10.06
C VAL A 53 12.22 -4.91 10.00
N GLN A 54 12.65 -4.52 8.79
CA GLN A 54 13.72 -3.53 8.65
C GLN A 54 13.21 -2.09 8.80
N ARG A 55 11.97 -1.81 8.36
CA ARG A 55 11.40 -0.46 8.39
C ARG A 55 10.32 -0.27 9.43
N GLY A 56 9.84 -1.31 10.11
CA GLY A 56 8.79 -1.18 11.12
C GLY A 56 7.44 -0.70 10.57
N ILE A 57 7.20 -0.88 9.27
CA ILE A 57 5.96 -0.48 8.59
C ILE A 57 4.98 -1.65 8.64
N MET A 58 3.82 -1.45 9.28
CA MET A 58 2.73 -2.43 9.30
C MET A 58 1.84 -2.27 8.05
N PRO A 59 1.84 -3.23 7.10
CA PRO A 59 1.15 -3.04 5.83
C PRO A 59 -0.37 -3.21 5.92
N GLU A 60 -1.07 -2.31 5.25
CA GLU A 60 -2.53 -2.22 5.14
C GLU A 60 -2.95 -2.01 3.68
N LEU A 61 -4.19 -2.37 3.37
CA LEU A 61 -4.81 -1.94 2.12
C LEU A 61 -4.99 -0.43 2.11
N ARG A 62 -4.79 0.15 0.93
CA ARG A 62 -5.21 1.52 0.67
C ARG A 62 -6.74 1.54 0.50
N PRO A 63 -7.46 2.44 1.18
CA PRO A 63 -8.88 2.63 0.90
C PRO A 63 -9.08 3.23 -0.50
N SER A 64 -10.12 2.80 -1.22
CA SER A 64 -10.70 3.55 -2.33
C SER A 64 -11.36 4.83 -1.81
N ALA A 65 -11.70 5.74 -2.72
CA ALA A 65 -12.16 7.06 -2.35
C ALA A 65 -13.56 7.07 -1.69
N ASP A 66 -14.37 6.05 -1.97
CA ASP A 66 -15.65 5.75 -1.30
C ASP A 66 -15.49 5.06 0.07
N GLY A 67 -14.26 4.78 0.50
CA GLY A 67 -13.95 4.13 1.78
C GLY A 67 -14.01 2.61 1.75
N GLU A 68 -14.30 1.98 0.61
CA GLU A 68 -14.04 0.56 0.42
C GLU A 68 -12.53 0.29 0.25
N CYS A 69 -12.11 -0.97 0.13
CA CYS A 69 -10.70 -1.31 -0.07
C CYS A 69 -10.45 -1.63 -1.54
N TYR A 70 -9.54 -0.90 -2.19
CA TYR A 70 -9.20 -1.15 -3.58
C TYR A 70 -8.18 -2.29 -3.70
N GLY A 71 -8.61 -3.40 -4.29
CA GLY A 71 -7.75 -4.54 -4.59
C GLY A 71 -7.37 -5.39 -3.38
N SER A 72 -6.30 -6.17 -3.54
CA SER A 72 -5.84 -7.12 -2.51
C SER A 72 -4.40 -6.89 -2.08
N VAL A 73 -3.79 -5.77 -2.51
CA VAL A 73 -2.36 -5.46 -2.31
C VAL A 73 -2.19 -4.31 -1.32
N CYS A 74 -1.43 -4.56 -0.26
CA CYS A 74 -1.03 -3.56 0.71
C CYS A 74 -0.12 -2.55 0.03
N SER A 75 -0.49 -1.27 0.12
CA SER A 75 0.26 -0.16 -0.48
C SER A 75 0.43 1.03 0.47
N ILE A 76 -0.08 0.91 1.70
CA ILE A 76 0.16 1.87 2.77
C ILE A 76 0.47 1.16 4.09
N GLY A 77 1.04 1.85 5.06
CA GLY A 77 1.30 1.26 6.36
C GLY A 77 1.86 2.23 7.38
N PHE A 78 1.58 1.99 8.65
CA PHE A 78 2.02 2.85 9.74
C PHE A 78 3.33 2.35 10.36
N ASN A 79 4.21 3.29 10.68
CA ASN A 79 5.38 3.06 11.51
C ASN A 79 5.22 3.82 12.83
N GLU A 80 4.97 3.07 13.89
CA GLU A 80 4.77 3.58 15.25
C GLU A 80 6.01 4.31 15.79
N ALA A 81 7.21 3.80 15.54
CA ALA A 81 8.45 4.40 16.07
C ALA A 81 8.72 5.78 15.46
N GLU A 82 8.36 5.97 14.19
CA GLU A 82 8.52 7.25 13.50
C GLU A 82 7.30 8.17 13.55
N GLN A 83 6.15 7.66 14.00
CA GLN A 83 4.85 8.33 13.92
C GLN A 83 4.56 8.82 12.49
N LYS A 84 4.75 7.92 11.51
CA LYS A 84 4.54 8.21 10.08
C LYS A 84 3.73 7.15 9.38
N TRP A 85 2.90 7.61 8.45
CA TRP A 85 2.26 6.78 7.44
C TRP A 85 3.11 6.73 6.17
N TYR A 86 3.35 5.52 5.69
CA TYR A 86 4.08 5.26 4.46
C TYR A 86 3.10 4.87 3.36
N GLY A 87 3.32 5.42 2.16
CA GLY A 87 2.69 4.96 0.93
C GLY A 87 3.76 4.43 -0.02
N TRP A 88 3.45 3.39 -0.79
CA TRP A 88 4.39 2.82 -1.75
C TRP A 88 3.74 2.15 -2.95
N SER A 89 4.57 1.95 -3.97
CA SER A 89 4.34 1.04 -5.08
C SER A 89 5.63 0.28 -5.39
N HIS A 90 5.66 -0.42 -6.53
CA HIS A 90 6.90 -1.02 -7.05
C HIS A 90 7.96 0.04 -7.41
N ARG A 91 7.57 1.32 -7.63
CA ARG A 91 8.46 2.40 -8.09
C ARG A 91 9.07 3.20 -6.95
N ALA A 92 8.28 3.48 -5.91
CA ALA A 92 8.66 4.43 -4.88
C ALA A 92 8.00 4.12 -3.54
N ILE A 93 8.59 4.66 -2.46
CA ILE A 93 8.07 4.60 -1.10
C ILE A 93 8.44 5.88 -0.36
N PHE A 94 7.46 6.49 0.29
CA PHE A 94 7.66 7.73 1.04
C PHE A 94 6.83 7.75 2.33
N GLY A 95 7.37 8.38 3.38
CA GLY A 95 6.75 8.46 4.70
C GLY A 95 6.31 9.88 5.03
N PHE A 96 5.05 10.03 5.41
CA PHE A 96 4.42 11.29 5.82
C PHE A 96 4.15 11.26 7.31
N GLY A 97 4.38 12.38 7.97
CA GLY A 97 4.08 12.60 9.38
C GLY A 97 3.55 13.99 9.61
N ILE A 98 3.10 14.26 10.84
CA ILE A 98 2.56 15.57 11.24
C ILE A 98 3.56 16.68 10.87
N GLY A 99 3.07 17.72 10.22
CA GLY A 99 3.84 18.87 9.77
C GLY A 99 4.27 18.84 8.31
N HIS A 100 4.23 17.68 7.63
CA HIS A 100 4.47 17.61 6.19
C HIS A 100 3.49 18.51 5.44
N LYS A 101 3.95 19.12 4.34
CA LYS A 101 3.16 20.03 3.52
C LYS A 101 3.37 19.74 2.05
N ILE A 102 2.27 19.58 1.32
CA ILE A 102 2.28 19.32 -0.13
C ILE A 102 2.71 20.57 -0.88
N LYS A 103 3.62 20.38 -1.83
CA LYS A 103 4.16 21.40 -2.73
C LYS A 103 3.77 21.09 -4.17
N LYS A 104 3.88 22.11 -5.02
CA LYS A 104 3.72 21.93 -6.46
C LYS A 104 4.74 20.91 -6.98
N GLY A 105 4.26 19.89 -7.68
CA GLY A 105 5.08 18.81 -8.24
C GLY A 105 5.21 17.58 -7.34
N ASP A 106 4.69 17.61 -6.11
CA ASP A 106 4.59 16.40 -5.30
C ASP A 106 3.52 15.47 -5.89
N VAL A 107 3.79 14.16 -5.91
CA VAL A 107 2.87 13.15 -6.48
C VAL A 107 1.49 13.19 -5.81
N CYS A 108 1.42 13.46 -4.50
CA CYS A 108 0.17 13.58 -3.78
C CYS A 108 -0.77 14.69 -4.31
N ALA A 109 -0.27 15.63 -5.13
CA ALA A 109 -1.03 16.74 -5.69
C ALA A 109 -1.59 16.46 -7.09
N SER A 110 -1.47 15.23 -7.59
CA SER A 110 -1.98 14.79 -8.88
C SER A 110 -2.56 13.38 -8.78
N SER A 111 -3.73 13.16 -9.37
CA SER A 111 -4.30 11.81 -9.50
C SER A 111 -3.56 10.99 -10.57
N GLY A 112 -3.58 9.67 -10.44
CA GLY A 112 -3.15 8.71 -11.45
C GLY A 112 -4.13 8.54 -12.62
N TRP A 113 -5.34 9.11 -12.54
CA TRP A 113 -6.37 9.02 -13.59
C TRP A 113 -6.24 10.11 -14.65
N THR A 114 -6.85 9.88 -15.82
CA THR A 114 -6.91 10.92 -16.87
C THR A 114 -7.94 11.99 -16.50
N PRO A 115 -7.76 13.25 -16.96
CA PRO A 115 -8.72 14.31 -16.72
C PRO A 115 -10.13 13.98 -17.22
N GLU A 116 -10.26 13.24 -18.32
CA GLU A 116 -11.55 12.83 -18.88
C GLU A 116 -12.27 11.85 -17.95
N TYR A 117 -11.54 10.89 -17.36
CA TYR A 117 -12.11 9.92 -16.42
C TYR A 117 -12.59 10.63 -15.15
N LEU A 118 -11.79 11.54 -14.59
CA LEU A 118 -12.16 12.29 -13.40
C LEU A 118 -13.30 13.29 -13.62
N ALA A 119 -13.50 13.77 -14.85
CA ALA A 119 -14.66 14.58 -15.17
C ALA A 119 -15.98 13.78 -15.03
N GLU A 120 -15.93 12.48 -15.30
CA GLU A 120 -17.06 11.55 -15.13
C GLU A 120 -17.11 10.93 -13.72
N HIS A 121 -15.95 10.79 -13.06
CA HIS A 121 -15.76 10.14 -11.76
C HIS A 121 -14.95 11.01 -10.78
N PRO A 122 -15.44 12.21 -10.42
CA PRO A 122 -14.70 13.11 -9.53
C PRO A 122 -14.50 12.53 -8.11
N GLU A 123 -15.32 11.58 -7.70
CA GLU A 123 -15.21 10.86 -6.44
C GLU A 123 -13.95 10.01 -6.33
N GLU A 124 -13.33 9.60 -7.45
CA GLU A 124 -12.13 8.76 -7.45
C GLU A 124 -10.82 9.55 -7.24
N ASP A 125 -10.89 10.89 -7.25
CA ASP A 125 -9.72 11.75 -7.05
C ASP A 125 -9.28 11.77 -5.58
N GLN A 126 -8.22 11.03 -5.28
CA GLN A 126 -7.58 11.03 -3.96
C GLN A 126 -6.44 12.04 -3.84
N SER A 127 -6.22 12.89 -4.84
CA SER A 127 -5.20 13.92 -4.77
C SER A 127 -5.53 14.97 -3.72
N LEU A 128 -4.49 15.58 -3.17
CA LEU A 128 -4.58 16.55 -2.10
C LEU A 128 -4.10 17.92 -2.60
N PRO A 129 -4.76 19.02 -2.19
CA PRO A 129 -4.45 20.34 -2.72
C PRO A 129 -3.04 20.80 -2.30
N ILE A 130 -2.40 21.55 -3.19
CA ILE A 130 -1.11 22.20 -2.89
C ILE A 130 -1.27 23.06 -1.63
N GLY A 131 -0.36 22.87 -0.68
CA GLY A 131 -0.38 23.56 0.60
C GLY A 131 -1.10 22.82 1.72
N PHE A 132 -1.78 21.69 1.43
CA PHE A 132 -2.29 20.79 2.46
C PHE A 132 -1.16 20.39 3.40
N LYS A 133 -1.38 20.58 4.70
CA LYS A 133 -0.40 20.32 5.76
C LYS A 133 -0.99 19.34 6.75
N ALA A 134 -0.29 18.22 6.99
CA ALA A 134 -0.73 17.24 7.97
C ALA A 134 -0.68 17.84 9.38
N LYS A 135 -1.83 17.91 10.04
CA LYS A 135 -1.98 18.35 11.43
C LYS A 135 -2.18 17.16 12.37
N THR A 136 -2.76 16.08 11.86
CA THR A 136 -3.00 14.83 12.57
C THR A 136 -2.28 13.66 11.89
N ILE A 137 -2.27 12.50 12.56
CA ILE A 137 -1.76 11.28 11.96
C ILE A 137 -2.67 10.77 10.83
N ASP A 138 -3.97 11.02 10.92
CA ASP A 138 -4.91 10.70 9.84
C ASP A 138 -4.66 11.56 8.61
N ASP A 139 -4.27 12.83 8.79
CA ASP A 139 -3.84 13.65 7.66
C ASP A 139 -2.58 13.08 6.98
N ALA A 140 -1.67 12.52 7.76
CA ALA A 140 -0.50 11.83 7.21
C ALA A 140 -0.91 10.52 6.49
N LYS A 141 -1.92 9.80 6.99
CA LYS A 141 -2.50 8.64 6.29
C LYS A 141 -3.08 9.06 4.94
N MET A 142 -3.84 10.15 4.88
CA MET A 142 -4.38 10.69 3.62
C MET A 142 -3.25 11.00 2.62
N MET A 143 -2.14 11.59 3.07
CA MET A 143 -0.98 11.83 2.19
C MET A 143 -0.36 10.52 1.68
N ALA A 144 -0.22 9.50 2.52
CA ALA A 144 0.29 8.20 2.12
C ALA A 144 -0.62 7.50 1.10
N VAL A 145 -1.94 7.62 1.28
CA VAL A 145 -2.97 7.13 0.34
C VAL A 145 -2.84 7.81 -1.02
N ALA A 146 -2.83 9.15 -1.06
CA ALA A 146 -2.67 9.93 -2.28
C ALA A 146 -1.33 9.63 -2.99
N PHE A 147 -0.26 9.47 -2.21
CA PHE A 147 1.05 9.08 -2.77
C PHE A 147 1.01 7.70 -3.42
N ALA A 148 0.47 6.71 -2.71
CA ALA A 148 0.40 5.34 -3.20
C ALA A 148 -0.47 5.23 -4.46
N GLU A 149 -1.56 6.00 -4.55
CA GLU A 149 -2.38 6.13 -5.77
C GLU A 149 -1.57 6.67 -6.95
N GLY A 150 -0.95 7.85 -6.80
CA GLY A 150 -0.21 8.47 -7.90
C GLY A 150 1.07 7.74 -8.32
N VAL A 151 1.62 6.84 -7.49
CA VAL A 151 2.77 5.99 -7.86
C VAL A 151 2.42 4.55 -8.22
N SER A 152 1.15 4.12 -8.11
CA SER A 152 0.72 2.80 -8.59
C SER A 152 0.76 2.70 -10.10
#